data_AF-A0A6L9KBX3-F1
#
_entry.id   AF-A0A6L9KBX3-F1
#
_cell.length_a   1.000
_cell.length_b   1.000
_cell.length_c   1.000
_cell.angle_alpha   90.00
_cell.angle_beta   90.00
_cell.angle_gamma   90.00
#
_symmetry.space_group_name_H-M   'P 1'
#
loop_
_entity.id
_entity.type
_entity.pdbx_description
1 polymer ?
#
loop_
_entity_poly.entity_id
_entity_poly.type
_entity_poly.pdbx_seq_one_letter_code
_entity_poly.pdbx_strand_id
1 'polypeptide(L)'
;MKKYAMVALAAFFMLSTVLTAQNQAQPNHERVGKKEFKHEEKKMVSPEKKAEFMAKQLELSDVDKAKVQSLFEKQEAKHKVQMEEMKKMREEQKAKFETDRKVMETDLIKIIGNEKFQKLQAIQIDHLKKMNRSEKMQMMRKHRMNNDQQRSMKKEKAEDKKS
;
A
#
# COMPACT_ATOMS: atom_id res chain seq x y z
N MET A 1 12.02 39.87 -36.77
CA MET A 1 10.92 38.87 -36.73
C MET A 1 11.32 37.49 -36.18
N LYS A 2 12.44 36.88 -36.61
CA LYS A 2 12.82 35.51 -36.18
C LYS A 2 13.10 35.33 -34.66
N LYS A 3 13.55 36.37 -33.96
CA LYS A 3 13.88 36.34 -32.52
C LYS A 3 12.64 36.35 -31.62
N TYR A 4 11.58 37.04 -32.06
CA TYR A 4 10.31 37.11 -31.33
C TYR A 4 9.44 35.88 -31.54
N ALA A 5 9.62 35.17 -32.67
CA ALA A 5 8.95 33.90 -32.93
C ALA A 5 9.35 32.83 -31.90
N MET A 6 10.62 32.74 -31.53
CA MET A 6 11.08 31.79 -30.49
C MET A 6 10.55 32.16 -29.09
N VAL A 7 10.47 33.46 -28.76
CA VAL A 7 9.93 33.91 -27.46
C VAL A 7 8.43 33.64 -27.37
N ALA A 8 7.68 33.85 -28.46
CA ALA A 8 6.27 33.51 -28.53
C ALA A 8 6.02 31.99 -28.43
N LEU A 9 6.88 31.18 -29.05
CA LEU A 9 6.79 29.71 -28.96
C LEU A 9 7.04 29.21 -27.53
N ALA A 10 8.02 29.79 -26.83
CA ALA A 10 8.32 29.45 -25.45
C ALA A 10 7.19 29.84 -24.48
N ALA A 11 6.54 30.99 -24.71
CA ALA A 11 5.40 31.43 -23.91
C ALA A 11 4.17 30.51 -24.09
N PHE A 12 3.90 30.06 -25.32
CA PHE A 12 2.83 29.11 -25.60
C PHE A 12 3.08 27.73 -24.95
N PHE A 13 4.35 27.28 -24.95
CA PHE A 13 4.73 26.02 -24.33
C PHE A 13 4.57 26.06 -22.79
N MET A 14 4.98 27.15 -22.13
CA MET A 14 4.80 27.34 -20.69
C MET A 14 3.32 27.38 -20.26
N LEU A 15 2.46 28.05 -21.05
CA LEU A 15 1.01 28.10 -20.80
C LEU A 15 0.33 26.72 -20.94
N SER A 16 0.82 25.87 -21.84
CA SER A 16 0.26 24.52 -22.02
C SER A 16 0.48 23.58 -20.83
N THR A 17 1.53 23.79 -20.03
CA THR A 17 1.83 22.94 -18.86
C THR A 17 1.10 23.34 -17.56
N VAL A 18 0.52 24.54 -17.48
CA VAL A 18 -0.18 25.00 -16.25
C VAL A 18 -1.58 24.41 -16.14
N LEU A 19 -2.23 24.08 -17.26
CA LEU A 19 -3.61 23.56 -17.28
C LEU A 19 -3.74 22.07 -16.91
N THR A 20 -2.65 21.30 -16.88
CA THR A 20 -2.71 19.86 -16.56
C THR A 20 -2.46 19.53 -15.09
N ALA A 21 -2.12 20.50 -14.24
CA ALA A 21 -1.74 20.23 -12.84
C ALA A 21 -2.90 20.28 -11.84
N GLN A 22 -4.07 20.83 -12.19
CA GLN A 22 -5.16 21.08 -11.22
C GLN A 22 -6.38 20.17 -11.32
N ASN A 23 -6.46 19.26 -12.30
CA ASN A 23 -7.68 18.47 -12.49
C ASN A 23 -7.46 16.96 -12.59
N GLN A 24 -6.63 16.43 -11.70
CA GLN A 24 -6.65 15.02 -11.34
C GLN A 24 -7.09 14.89 -9.89
N ALA A 25 -8.29 15.42 -9.59
CA ALA A 25 -9.06 14.92 -8.46
C ALA A 25 -9.34 13.44 -8.77
N GLN A 26 -8.48 12.57 -8.23
CA GLN A 26 -8.66 11.13 -8.32
C GLN A 26 -10.08 10.81 -7.82
N PRO A 27 -10.92 10.10 -8.59
CA PRO A 27 -12.13 9.54 -8.03
C PRO A 27 -11.71 8.75 -6.80
N ASN A 28 -12.34 9.12 -5.69
CA ASN A 28 -12.12 8.58 -4.36
C ASN A 28 -12.51 7.10 -4.41
N HIS A 29 -11.62 6.25 -4.94
CA HIS A 29 -11.75 4.81 -4.80
C HIS A 29 -11.63 4.56 -3.31
N GLU A 30 -12.79 4.32 -2.69
CA GLU A 30 -12.95 3.77 -1.37
C GLU A 30 -11.94 2.64 -1.21
N ARG A 31 -10.82 2.96 -0.57
CA ARG A 31 -9.83 1.96 -0.17
C ARG A 31 -10.51 1.15 0.91
N VAL A 32 -11.19 0.11 0.47
CA VAL A 32 -11.71 -1.00 1.27
C VAL A 32 -10.68 -1.27 2.37
N GLY A 33 -11.13 -1.06 3.60
CA GLY A 33 -10.26 -0.90 4.76
C GLY A 33 -9.21 -1.99 4.83
N LYS A 34 -7.95 -1.58 4.82
CA LYS A 34 -6.84 -2.43 5.25
C LYS A 34 -7.08 -2.73 6.71
N LYS A 35 -7.79 -3.83 6.99
CA LYS A 35 -7.58 -4.59 8.21
C LYS A 35 -6.07 -4.72 8.36
N GLU A 36 -5.55 -4.43 9.55
CA GLU A 36 -4.37 -5.12 10.04
C GLU A 36 -4.78 -6.61 10.13
N PHE A 37 -4.89 -7.26 8.97
CA PHE A 37 -4.75 -8.68 8.90
C PHE A 37 -3.37 -8.87 9.51
N LYS A 38 -3.31 -9.41 10.72
CA LYS A 38 -2.21 -10.29 11.08
C LYS A 38 -2.13 -11.19 9.86
N HIS A 39 -1.17 -10.92 8.97
CA HIS A 39 -0.92 -11.80 7.85
C HIS A 39 -0.39 -13.03 8.55
N GLU A 40 -1.30 -13.89 9.00
CA GLU A 40 -1.05 -15.31 9.07
C GLU A 40 -0.28 -15.58 7.80
N GLU A 41 0.99 -15.97 7.95
CA GLU A 41 1.88 -16.21 6.83
C GLU A 41 1.09 -17.06 5.86
N LYS A 42 0.58 -16.44 4.79
CA LYS A 42 -0.23 -17.17 3.81
C LYS A 42 0.76 -18.16 3.28
N LYS A 43 0.62 -19.43 3.68
CA LYS A 43 1.52 -20.51 3.25
C LYS A 43 1.56 -20.41 1.74
N MET A 44 2.69 -19.95 1.22
CA MET A 44 2.84 -19.77 -0.22
C MET A 44 2.58 -21.13 -0.84
N VAL A 45 1.60 -21.19 -1.74
CA VAL A 45 1.29 -22.43 -2.45
C VAL A 45 2.54 -22.79 -3.25
N SER A 46 3.08 -23.99 -3.03
CA SER A 46 4.28 -24.47 -3.72
C SER A 46 4.07 -24.48 -5.24
N PRO A 47 5.15 -24.35 -6.04
CA PRO A 47 5.09 -24.45 -7.50
C PRO A 47 4.36 -25.70 -7.99
N GLU A 48 4.62 -26.82 -7.33
CA GLU A 48 3.97 -28.11 -7.59
C GLU A 48 2.46 -28.03 -7.39
N LYS A 49 2.00 -27.54 -6.24
CA LYS A 49 0.57 -27.41 -5.95
C LYS A 49 -0.11 -26.43 -6.91
N LYS A 50 0.59 -25.35 -7.30
CA LYS A 50 0.08 -24.41 -8.31
C LYS A 50 -0.06 -25.09 -9.68
N ALA A 51 0.95 -25.84 -10.12
CA ALA A 51 0.90 -26.59 -11.36
C ALA A 51 -0.21 -27.65 -11.33
N GLU A 52 -0.43 -28.31 -10.19
CA GLU A 52 -1.53 -29.25 -9.99
C GLU A 52 -2.91 -28.62 -10.08
N PHE A 53 -3.14 -27.49 -9.41
CA PHE A 53 -4.41 -26.77 -9.53
C PHE A 53 -4.66 -26.31 -10.96
N MET A 54 -3.63 -25.80 -11.63
CA MET A 54 -3.73 -25.34 -13.01
C MET A 54 -3.98 -26.50 -13.98
N ALA A 55 -3.32 -27.63 -13.78
CA ALA A 55 -3.54 -28.84 -14.56
C ALA A 55 -4.96 -29.38 -14.39
N LYS A 56 -5.52 -29.33 -13.17
CA LYS A 56 -6.92 -29.73 -12.91
C LYS A 56 -7.94 -28.76 -13.52
N GLN A 57 -7.64 -27.47 -13.55
CA GLN A 57 -8.55 -26.45 -14.08
C GLN A 57 -8.58 -26.42 -15.62
N LEU A 58 -7.45 -26.74 -16.26
CA LEU A 58 -7.27 -26.67 -17.70
C LEU A 58 -7.14 -28.05 -18.36
N GLU A 59 -7.34 -29.12 -17.58
CA GLU A 59 -7.22 -30.52 -18.04
C GLU A 59 -5.89 -30.80 -18.77
N LEU A 60 -4.78 -30.29 -18.22
CA LEU A 60 -3.46 -30.38 -18.86
C LEU A 60 -2.92 -31.81 -18.82
N SER A 61 -2.21 -32.20 -19.88
CA SER A 61 -1.43 -33.44 -19.92
C SER A 61 -0.29 -33.42 -18.90
N ASP A 62 0.19 -34.60 -18.47
CA ASP A 62 1.31 -34.71 -17.54
C ASP A 62 2.58 -34.03 -18.06
N VAL A 63 2.78 -34.06 -19.38
CA VAL A 63 3.91 -33.41 -20.05
C VAL A 63 3.83 -31.89 -19.91
N ASP A 64 2.64 -31.31 -20.08
CA ASP A 64 2.46 -29.86 -19.98
C ASP A 64 2.41 -29.39 -18.52
N LYS A 65 1.88 -30.21 -17.61
CA LYS A 65 1.98 -29.99 -16.16
C LYS A 65 3.44 -29.88 -15.71
N ALA A 66 4.33 -30.76 -16.18
CA ALA A 66 5.76 -30.71 -15.84
C ALA A 66 6.43 -29.42 -16.36
N LYS A 67 6.09 -28.94 -17.57
CA LYS A 67 6.58 -27.66 -18.10
C LYS A 67 6.13 -26.48 -17.25
N VAL A 68 4.86 -26.48 -16.83
CA VAL A 68 4.27 -25.44 -15.98
C VAL A 68 4.92 -25.43 -14.59
N GLN A 69 5.17 -26.61 -14.02
CA GLN A 69 5.90 -26.72 -12.75
C GLN A 69 7.30 -26.10 -12.85
N SER A 70 8.07 -26.46 -13.88
CA SER A 70 9.41 -25.89 -14.10
C SER A 70 9.38 -24.36 -14.28
N LEU A 71 8.33 -23.83 -14.93
CA LEU A 71 8.14 -22.39 -15.08
C LEU A 71 7.93 -21.72 -13.72
N PHE A 72 7.08 -22.29 -12.86
CA PHE A 72 6.82 -21.74 -11.53
C PHE A 72 8.03 -21.83 -10.60
N GLU A 73 8.84 -22.89 -10.68
CA GLU A 73 10.10 -23.00 -9.93
C GLU A 73 11.08 -21.89 -10.33
N LYS A 74 11.25 -21.63 -11.63
CA LYS A 74 12.07 -20.50 -12.13
C LYS A 74 11.54 -19.15 -11.66
N GLN A 75 10.22 -18.97 -11.64
CA GLN A 75 9.61 -17.73 -11.18
C GLN A 75 9.79 -17.54 -9.67
N GLU A 76 9.68 -18.60 -8.87
CA GLU A 76 9.89 -18.53 -7.43
C GLU A 76 11.34 -18.18 -7.09
N ALA A 77 12.32 -18.76 -7.80
CA ALA A 77 13.72 -18.42 -7.63
C ALA A 77 13.97 -16.92 -7.90
N LYS A 78 13.44 -16.37 -9.00
CA LYS A 78 13.52 -14.94 -9.31
C LYS A 78 12.88 -14.08 -8.23
N HIS A 79 11.71 -14.49 -7.74
CA HIS A 79 11.00 -13.77 -6.69
C HIS A 79 11.78 -13.74 -5.37
N LYS A 80 12.45 -14.83 -4.99
CA LYS A 80 13.31 -14.88 -3.79
C LYS A 80 14.46 -13.88 -3.89
N VAL A 81 15.16 -13.85 -5.01
CA VAL A 81 16.26 -12.89 -5.27
C VAL A 81 15.75 -11.45 -5.18
N GLN A 82 14.64 -11.14 -5.84
CA GLN A 82 14.04 -9.79 -5.78
C GLN A 82 13.63 -9.40 -4.35
N MET A 83 13.09 -10.34 -3.58
CA MET A 83 12.70 -10.07 -2.19
C MET A 83 13.91 -9.78 -1.30
N GLU A 84 15.04 -10.47 -1.51
CA GLU A 84 16.28 -10.18 -0.81
C GLU A 84 16.88 -8.83 -1.19
N GLU A 85 16.88 -8.50 -2.49
CA GLU A 85 17.33 -7.19 -2.97
C GLU A 85 16.48 -6.05 -2.40
N MET A 86 15.16 -6.21 -2.40
CA MET A 86 14.24 -5.25 -1.81
C MET A 86 14.42 -5.11 -0.29
N LYS A 87 14.77 -6.19 0.42
CA LYS A 87 15.11 -6.12 1.85
C LYS A 87 16.36 -5.29 2.08
N LYS A 88 17.43 -5.54 1.32
CA LYS A 88 18.68 -4.76 1.40
C LYS A 88 18.45 -3.28 1.09
N MET A 89 17.76 -2.98 -0.01
CA MET A 89 17.41 -1.61 -0.39
C MET A 89 16.58 -0.91 0.70
N ARG A 90 15.65 -1.62 1.35
CA ARG A 90 14.86 -1.07 2.46
C ARG A 90 15.72 -0.77 3.68
N GLU A 91 16.67 -1.64 4.02
CA GLU A 91 17.59 -1.43 5.15
C GLU A 91 18.54 -0.26 4.89
N GLU A 92 19.09 -0.17 3.68
CA GLU A 92 19.92 0.97 3.26
C GLU A 92 19.15 2.29 3.29
N GLN A 93 17.92 2.30 2.77
CA GLN A 93 17.07 3.49 2.84
C GLN A 93 16.75 3.88 4.28
N LYS A 94 16.44 2.92 5.16
CA LYS A 94 16.20 3.20 6.58
C LYS A 94 17.41 3.87 7.23
N ALA A 95 18.62 3.35 6.97
CA ALA A 95 19.84 3.94 7.49
C ALA A 95 20.02 5.40 7.01
N LYS A 96 19.80 5.67 5.71
CA LYS A 96 19.85 7.03 5.15
C LYS A 96 18.80 7.96 5.77
N PHE A 97 17.57 7.47 5.95
CA PHE A 97 16.52 8.24 6.61
C PHE A 97 16.86 8.57 8.07
N GLU A 98 17.48 7.65 8.80
CA GLU A 98 17.90 7.90 10.19
C GLU A 98 19.03 8.93 10.27
N THR A 99 19.99 8.91 9.34
CA THR A 99 21.04 9.94 9.29
C THR A 99 20.45 11.30 8.95
N ASP A 100 19.63 11.38 7.91
CA ASP A 100 19.03 12.65 7.46
C ASP A 100 18.11 13.23 8.55
N ARG A 101 17.35 12.37 9.22
CA ARG A 101 16.51 12.76 10.35
C ARG A 101 17.33 13.38 11.48
N LYS A 102 18.45 12.78 11.87
CA LYS A 102 19.30 13.33 12.94
C LYS A 102 19.89 14.69 12.55
N VAL A 103 20.34 14.84 11.29
CA VAL A 103 20.82 16.13 10.78
C VAL A 103 19.71 17.18 10.86
N MET A 104 18.51 16.87 10.34
CA MET A 104 17.36 17.76 10.41
C MET A 104 16.95 18.09 11.84
N GLU A 105 16.98 17.13 12.77
CA GLU A 105 16.71 17.37 14.18
C GLU A 105 17.73 18.37 14.77
N THR A 106 19.02 18.21 14.49
CA THR A 106 20.04 19.15 14.98
C THR A 106 19.87 20.55 14.42
N ASP A 107 19.57 20.69 13.13
CA ASP A 107 19.35 22.00 12.51
C ASP A 107 18.06 22.64 12.99
N LEU A 108 17.00 21.84 13.18
CA LEU A 108 15.76 22.31 13.75
C LEU A 108 15.97 22.81 15.18
N ILE A 109 16.71 22.08 16.02
CA ILE A 109 17.08 22.50 17.38
C ILE A 109 17.82 23.85 17.34
N LYS A 110 18.76 24.06 16.41
CA LYS A 110 19.45 25.35 16.27
C LYS A 110 18.50 26.50 15.92
N ILE A 111 17.49 26.24 15.07
CA ILE A 111 16.54 27.28 14.60
C ILE A 111 15.51 27.63 15.68
N ILE A 112 14.87 26.62 16.29
CA ILE A 112 13.71 26.85 17.19
C ILE A 112 14.07 26.77 18.67
N GLY A 113 15.25 26.25 19.01
CA GLY A 113 15.70 26.01 20.38
C GLY A 113 15.16 24.71 20.99
N ASN A 114 15.87 24.19 21.99
CA ASN A 114 15.58 22.92 22.65
C ASN A 114 14.16 22.84 23.24
N GLU A 115 13.69 23.89 23.91
CA GLU A 115 12.38 23.89 24.57
C GLU A 115 11.22 23.76 23.58
N LYS A 116 11.29 24.49 22.45
CA LYS A 116 10.25 24.43 21.41
C LYS A 116 10.31 23.10 20.67
N PHE A 117 11.51 22.55 20.48
CA PHE A 117 11.70 21.23 19.89
C PHE A 117 11.06 20.11 20.74
N GLN A 118 11.25 20.13 22.06
CA GLN A 118 10.59 19.17 22.96
C GLN A 118 9.06 19.29 22.92
N LYS A 119 8.53 20.51 22.90
CA LYS A 119 7.08 20.75 22.73
C LYS A 119 6.57 20.18 21.40
N LEU A 120 7.31 20.39 20.31
CA LEU A 120 6.96 19.86 18.99
C LEU A 120 6.93 18.32 18.99
N GLN A 121 7.92 17.66 19.58
CA GLN A 121 7.93 16.20 19.70
C GLN A 121 6.72 15.68 20.49
N ALA A 122 6.36 16.34 21.60
CA ALA A 122 5.20 15.96 22.39
C ALA A 122 3.88 16.09 21.58
N ILE A 123 3.73 17.16 20.79
CA ILE A 123 2.58 17.36 19.90
C ILE A 123 2.52 16.25 18.84
N GLN A 124 3.64 15.91 18.22
CA GLN A 124 3.69 14.83 17.21
C GLN A 124 3.30 13.47 17.80
N ILE A 125 3.82 13.13 18.98
CA ILE A 125 3.48 11.89 19.69
C ILE A 125 1.99 11.85 20.05
N ASP A 126 1.44 12.96 20.55
CA ASP A 126 0.01 13.03 20.89
C ASP A 126 -0.88 12.89 19.65
N HIS A 127 -0.49 13.52 18.53
CA HIS A 127 -1.21 13.38 17.28
C HIS A 127 -1.19 11.92 16.77
N LEU A 128 -0.04 11.27 16.81
CA LEU A 128 0.10 9.84 16.49
C LEU A 128 -0.80 8.97 17.38
N LYS A 129 -0.82 9.21 18.70
CA LYS A 129 -1.70 8.49 19.62
C LYS A 129 -3.18 8.69 19.31
N LYS A 130 -3.59 9.93 18.99
CA LYS A 130 -4.96 10.27 18.61
C LYS A 130 -5.36 9.56 17.31
N MET A 131 -4.49 9.59 16.30
CA MET A 131 -4.70 8.91 15.03
C MET A 131 -4.89 7.40 15.25
N ASN A 132 -3.96 6.74 15.95
CA ASN A 132 -4.05 5.31 16.25
C ASN A 132 -5.34 4.95 17.02
N ARG A 133 -5.75 5.80 17.98
CA ARG A 133 -7.03 5.62 18.71
C ARG A 133 -8.24 5.76 17.78
N SER A 134 -8.22 6.77 16.91
CA SER A 134 -9.31 7.04 15.97
C SER A 134 -9.44 5.90 14.93
N GLU A 135 -8.33 5.41 14.41
CA GLU A 135 -8.27 4.27 13.49
C GLU A 135 -8.79 3.00 14.18
N LYS A 136 -8.34 2.75 15.41
CA LYS A 136 -8.82 1.61 16.22
C LYS A 136 -10.34 1.70 16.48
N MET A 137 -10.87 2.89 16.79
CA MET A 137 -12.31 3.09 16.97
C MET A 137 -13.08 2.92 15.66
N GLN A 138 -12.57 3.42 14.55
CA GLN A 138 -13.18 3.24 13.23
C GLN A 138 -13.21 1.76 12.84
N MET A 139 -12.13 1.01 13.09
CA MET A 139 -12.11 -0.44 12.88
C MET A 139 -13.17 -1.14 13.73
N MET A 140 -13.30 -0.79 15.01
CA MET A 140 -14.33 -1.35 15.89
C MET A 140 -15.75 -1.05 15.41
N ARG A 141 -16.02 0.19 14.96
CA ARG A 141 -17.34 0.58 14.41
C ARG A 141 -17.67 -0.22 13.16
N LYS A 142 -16.71 -0.36 12.23
CA LYS A 142 -16.88 -1.17 11.01
C LYS A 142 -17.12 -2.64 11.33
N HIS A 143 -16.41 -3.20 12.32
CA HIS A 143 -16.64 -4.58 12.76
C HIS A 143 -18.02 -4.80 13.39
N ARG A 144 -18.53 -3.85 14.18
CA ARG A 144 -19.88 -3.91 14.74
C ARG A 144 -20.94 -3.89 13.64
N MET A 145 -20.84 -2.94 12.71
CA MET A 145 -21.77 -2.85 11.57
C MET A 145 -21.79 -4.13 10.71
N ASN A 146 -20.62 -4.70 10.41
CA ASN A 146 -20.55 -5.95 9.65
C ASN A 146 -21.16 -7.14 10.42
N ASN A 147 -20.98 -7.21 11.74
CA ASN A 147 -21.59 -8.25 12.57
C ASN A 147 -23.12 -8.08 12.68
N ASP A 148 -23.61 -6.85 12.76
CA ASP A 148 -25.05 -6.57 12.83
C ASP A 148 -25.73 -6.89 11.48
N GLN A 149 -25.08 -6.58 10.35
CA GLN A 149 -25.52 -7.02 9.01
C GLN A 149 -25.52 -8.55 8.86
N GLN A 150 -24.52 -9.25 9.39
CA GLN A 150 -24.52 -10.72 9.38
C GLN A 150 -25.63 -11.32 10.25
N ARG A 151 -26.00 -10.65 11.35
CA ARG A 151 -27.10 -11.06 12.23
C ARG A 151 -28.46 -10.83 11.60
N SER A 152 -28.68 -9.69 10.92
CA SER A 152 -29.93 -9.42 10.21
C SER A 152 -30.15 -10.41 9.06
N MET A 153 -29.12 -10.65 8.22
CA MET A 153 -29.20 -11.64 7.14
C MET A 153 -29.46 -13.07 7.64
N LYS A 154 -28.97 -13.44 8.83
CA LYS A 154 -29.25 -14.75 9.43
C LYS A 154 -30.67 -14.86 9.97
N LYS A 155 -31.25 -13.77 10.48
CA LYS A 155 -32.64 -13.73 10.94
C LYS A 155 -33.61 -13.81 9.77
N GLU A 156 -33.37 -13.04 8.72
CA GLU A 156 -34.15 -13.04 7.48
C GLU A 156 -34.17 -14.44 6.83
N LYS A 157 -33.00 -15.09 6.70
CA LYS A 157 -32.90 -16.49 6.23
C LYS A 157 -33.55 -17.54 7.14
N ALA A 158 -33.77 -17.23 8.42
CA ALA A 158 -34.42 -18.12 9.38
C ALA A 158 -35.94 -17.93 9.38
N GLU A 159 -36.42 -16.75 8.99
CA GLU A 159 -37.84 -16.44 8.81
C GLU A 159 -38.35 -16.98 7.47
N ASP A 160 -37.57 -16.86 6.39
CA ASP A 160 -37.87 -17.45 5.07
C ASP A 160 -37.95 -18.99 5.08
N LYS A 161 -37.29 -19.66 6.03
CA LYS A 161 -37.36 -21.12 6.20
C LYS A 161 -38.55 -21.61 7.02
N LYS A 162 -39.33 -20.70 7.58
CA LYS A 162 -40.52 -21.01 8.41
C LYS A 162 -41.84 -20.72 7.71
N SER A 163 -41.82 -20.10 6.52
CA SER A 163 -42.95 -20.06 5.57
C SER A 163 -42.83 -21.18 4.55
#